data_AF-A0A7S2TWC3-F1
#
_entry.id   AF-A0A7S2TWC3-F1
#
_cell.length_a   1.000
_cell.length_b   1.000
_cell.length_c   1.000
_cell.angle_alpha   90.00
_cell.angle_beta   90.00
_cell.angle_gamma   90.00
#
_symmetry.space_group_name_H-M   'P 1'
#
loop_
_entity.id
_entity.type
_entity.pdbx_description
1 polymer ?
#
loop_
_entity_poly.entity_id
_entity_poly.type
_entity_poly.pdbx_seq_one_letter_code
_entity_poly.pdbx_strand_id
1 'polypeptide(L)'
;TAAAKPAATAAAASPPKRRMGKVEQKLEGLSRDQLRDFIKAPKTAMEARTALKSISHDSKLVAEWVETVPPKQFWKLFKSAGSLEMDHLCAIVKALSAHCVSAGAARTVKVLRYLAKSSRFALNIAMVDDDTTEALESMFKRLETEADKGVEGVDAVEVEAIKDRYL
;
A
#
# COMPACT_ATOMS: atom_id res chain seq x y z
N THR A 1 -64.75 33.14 12.81
CA THR A 1 -63.75 33.44 11.76
C THR A 1 -62.40 32.96 12.23
N ALA A 2 -61.88 31.95 11.56
CA ALA A 2 -60.61 31.31 11.85
C ALA A 2 -59.43 32.19 11.41
N ALA A 3 -58.37 32.22 12.22
CA ALA A 3 -57.03 32.61 11.78
C ALA A 3 -55.98 31.92 12.65
N ALA A 4 -55.75 30.63 12.38
CA ALA A 4 -54.50 29.96 12.74
C ALA A 4 -53.43 30.38 11.71
N LYS A 5 -52.24 30.78 12.16
CA LYS A 5 -51.06 30.97 11.31
C LYS A 5 -49.83 30.32 11.97
N PRO A 6 -48.98 29.60 11.22
CA PRO A 6 -48.21 28.48 11.75
C PRO A 6 -46.76 28.80 12.12
N ALA A 7 -46.16 27.78 12.71
CA ALA A 7 -44.84 27.66 13.31
C ALA A 7 -43.64 28.03 12.43
N ALA A 8 -42.58 28.47 13.11
CA ALA A 8 -41.25 28.70 12.58
C ALA A 8 -40.61 27.39 12.08
N THR A 9 -40.26 27.35 10.80
CA THR A 9 -39.47 26.26 10.22
C THR A 9 -38.00 26.57 10.42
N ALA A 10 -37.32 25.78 11.25
CA ALA A 10 -35.88 25.75 11.37
C ALA A 10 -35.25 25.29 10.05
N ALA A 11 -34.47 26.16 9.41
CA ALA A 11 -33.65 25.82 8.27
C ALA A 11 -32.49 24.91 8.72
N ALA A 12 -32.64 23.60 8.54
CA ALA A 12 -31.54 22.65 8.68
C ALA A 12 -30.53 22.88 7.54
N ALA A 13 -29.38 23.47 7.89
CA ALA A 13 -28.23 23.53 6.99
C ALA A 13 -27.80 22.11 6.63
N SER A 14 -27.96 21.72 5.37
CA SER A 14 -27.43 20.46 4.86
C SER A 14 -25.89 20.50 4.90
N PRO A 15 -25.21 19.45 5.38
CA PRO A 15 -23.76 19.39 5.33
C PRO A 15 -23.28 19.29 3.87
N PRO A 16 -22.12 19.87 3.53
CA PRO A 16 -21.62 19.84 2.16
C PRO A 16 -21.37 18.38 1.74
N LYS A 17 -22.10 17.92 0.72
CA LYS A 17 -21.83 16.67 0.02
C LYS A 17 -20.41 16.72 -0.51
N ARG A 18 -19.49 15.99 0.14
CA ARG A 18 -18.15 15.72 -0.39
C ARG A 18 -18.32 15.11 -1.78
N ARG A 19 -17.91 15.84 -2.82
CA ARG A 19 -17.77 15.32 -4.19
C ARG A 19 -16.58 14.37 -4.24
N MET A 20 -16.75 13.17 -3.70
CA MET A 20 -15.84 12.03 -3.88
C MET A 20 -16.50 11.10 -4.88
N GLY A 21 -16.21 11.25 -6.18
CA GLY A 21 -16.82 10.37 -7.18
C GLY A 21 -16.43 10.60 -8.63
N LYS A 22 -15.72 11.69 -8.98
CA LYS A 22 -15.34 11.96 -10.38
C LYS A 22 -13.92 11.50 -10.76
N VAL A 23 -13.11 11.12 -9.78
CA VAL A 23 -11.73 10.65 -10.03
C VAL A 23 -11.67 9.13 -10.14
N GLU A 24 -12.51 8.41 -9.39
CA GLU A 24 -12.48 6.94 -9.31
C GLU A 24 -12.93 6.26 -10.60
N GLN A 25 -13.89 6.85 -11.31
CA GLN A 25 -14.46 6.27 -12.53
C GLN A 25 -13.57 6.44 -13.79
N LYS A 26 -12.44 7.15 -13.70
CA LYS A 26 -11.57 7.46 -14.85
C LYS A 26 -10.33 6.55 -14.95
N LEU A 27 -10.12 5.67 -13.97
CA LEU A 27 -8.95 4.78 -13.92
C LEU A 27 -9.23 3.41 -14.54
N GLU A 28 -10.50 2.97 -14.56
CA GLU A 28 -10.90 1.72 -15.23
C GLU A 28 -10.83 1.90 -16.75
N GLY A 29 -9.97 1.13 -17.42
CA GLY A 29 -9.79 1.15 -18.87
C GLY A 29 -8.56 1.91 -19.39
N LEU A 30 -7.66 2.36 -18.51
CA LEU A 30 -6.36 2.87 -18.94
C LEU A 30 -5.49 1.75 -19.53
N SER A 31 -4.81 2.02 -20.64
CA SER A 31 -3.83 1.08 -21.18
C SER A 31 -2.61 0.96 -20.26
N ARG A 32 -1.84 -0.13 -20.40
CA ARG A 32 -0.60 -0.34 -19.64
C ARG A 32 0.36 0.86 -19.77
N ASP A 33 0.46 1.45 -20.96
CA ASP A 33 1.32 2.62 -21.21
C ASP A 33 0.83 3.87 -20.47
N GLN A 34 -0.49 4.07 -20.37
CA GLN A 34 -1.05 5.16 -19.57
C GLN A 34 -0.86 4.93 -18.07
N LEU A 35 -0.88 3.68 -17.61
CA LEU A 35 -0.60 3.34 -16.21
C LEU A 35 0.87 3.61 -15.82
N ARG A 36 1.79 3.59 -16.79
CA ARG A 36 3.21 3.94 -16.55
C ARG A 36 3.42 5.38 -16.12
N ASP A 37 2.50 6.29 -16.43
CA ASP A 37 2.59 7.69 -15.96
C ASP A 37 2.56 7.83 -14.44
N PHE A 38 2.01 6.82 -13.75
CA PHE A 38 1.95 6.72 -12.28
C PHE A 38 3.21 6.09 -11.67
N ILE A 39 4.12 5.54 -12.49
CA ILE A 39 5.38 4.92 -12.05
C ILE A 39 6.43 6.02 -11.87
N LYS A 40 6.25 6.81 -10.82
CA LYS A 40 7.17 7.87 -10.41
C LYS A 40 7.31 7.84 -8.90
N ALA A 41 8.51 8.18 -8.42
CA ALA A 41 8.77 8.28 -6.99
C ALA A 41 7.84 9.33 -6.36
N PRO A 42 6.91 8.92 -5.47
CA PRO A 42 5.91 9.83 -4.92
C PRO A 42 6.55 10.76 -3.91
N LYS A 43 6.29 12.06 -3.98
CA LYS A 43 6.80 13.04 -3.01
C LYS A 43 5.91 13.10 -1.77
N THR A 44 4.64 12.74 -1.92
CA THR A 44 3.62 12.83 -0.87
C THR A 44 2.89 11.51 -0.67
N ALA A 45 2.32 11.33 0.52
CA ALA A 45 1.44 10.20 0.83
C ALA A 45 0.24 10.11 -0.13
N MET A 46 -0.27 11.25 -0.59
CA MET A 46 -1.41 11.31 -1.50
C MET A 46 -1.03 10.80 -2.89
N GLU A 47 0.12 11.23 -3.43
CA GLU A 47 0.65 10.70 -4.69
C GLU A 47 0.87 9.19 -4.61
N ALA A 48 1.42 8.68 -3.51
CA ALA A 48 1.61 7.24 -3.31
C ALA A 48 0.28 6.48 -3.35
N ARG A 49 -0.76 6.99 -2.68
CA ARG A 49 -2.11 6.42 -2.70
C ARG A 49 -2.73 6.46 -4.09
N THR A 50 -2.63 7.58 -4.79
CA THR A 50 -3.17 7.72 -6.15
C THR A 50 -2.48 6.75 -7.11
N ALA A 51 -1.15 6.64 -7.04
CA ALA A 51 -0.40 5.68 -7.85
C ALA A 51 -0.83 4.24 -7.54
N LEU A 52 -0.77 3.83 -6.27
CA LEU A 52 -1.12 2.47 -5.86
C LEU A 52 -2.57 2.12 -6.18
N LYS A 53 -3.52 3.02 -5.98
CA LYS A 53 -4.93 2.79 -6.39
C LYS A 53 -5.07 2.58 -7.91
N SER A 54 -4.21 3.22 -8.71
CA SER A 54 -4.26 3.13 -10.16
C SER A 54 -3.59 1.85 -10.68
N ILE A 55 -2.56 1.34 -10.00
CA ILE A 55 -1.73 0.24 -10.50
C ILE A 55 -1.83 -1.06 -9.66
N SER A 56 -2.58 -1.07 -8.56
CA SER A 56 -2.64 -2.20 -7.60
C SER A 56 -3.05 -3.54 -8.20
N HIS A 57 -3.76 -3.53 -9.33
CA HIS A 57 -4.21 -4.72 -10.03
C HIS A 57 -3.12 -5.39 -10.89
N ASP A 58 -2.00 -4.71 -11.17
CA ASP A 58 -0.86 -5.26 -11.92
C ASP A 58 0.39 -5.30 -11.02
N SER A 59 0.73 -6.50 -10.52
CA SER A 59 1.86 -6.72 -9.64
C SER A 59 3.20 -6.29 -10.23
N LYS A 60 3.34 -6.31 -11.57
CA LYS A 60 4.56 -5.87 -12.25
C LYS A 60 4.68 -4.35 -12.26
N LEU A 61 3.57 -3.62 -12.46
CA LEU A 61 3.58 -2.15 -12.37
C LEU A 61 3.83 -1.69 -10.92
N VAL A 62 3.26 -2.39 -9.94
CA VAL A 62 3.54 -2.12 -8.52
C VAL A 62 5.03 -2.36 -8.22
N ALA A 63 5.63 -3.44 -8.74
CA ALA A 63 7.06 -3.71 -8.57
C ALA A 63 7.93 -2.60 -9.20
N GLU A 64 7.63 -2.23 -10.45
CA GLU A 64 8.29 -1.11 -11.15
C GLU A 64 8.17 0.19 -10.31
N TRP A 65 7.00 0.46 -9.72
CA TRP A 65 6.82 1.61 -8.84
C TRP A 65 7.64 1.52 -7.54
N VAL A 66 7.65 0.37 -6.87
CA VAL A 66 8.45 0.13 -5.64
C VAL A 66 9.94 0.37 -5.88
N GLU A 67 10.45 0.05 -7.07
CA GLU A 67 11.83 0.32 -7.45
C GLU A 67 12.13 1.82 -7.53
N THR A 68 11.18 2.64 -7.97
CA THR A 68 11.35 4.10 -7.99
C THR A 68 11.41 4.73 -6.60
N VAL A 69 10.82 4.09 -5.58
CA VAL A 69 10.70 4.65 -4.23
C VAL A 69 11.89 4.22 -3.36
N PRO A 70 12.73 5.15 -2.86
CA PRO A 70 13.78 4.81 -1.90
C PRO A 70 13.21 4.10 -0.67
N PRO A 71 13.82 3.01 -0.15
CA PRO A 71 13.24 2.23 0.95
C PRO A 71 12.88 3.07 2.19
N LYS A 72 13.74 4.04 2.57
CA LYS A 72 13.50 4.94 3.72
C LYS A 72 12.23 5.79 3.56
N GLN A 73 11.82 6.06 2.32
CA GLN A 73 10.68 6.92 2.01
C GLN A 73 9.35 6.22 2.28
N PHE A 74 9.27 4.88 2.22
CA PHE A 74 8.07 4.12 2.58
C PHE A 74 7.55 4.48 3.97
N TRP A 75 8.43 4.56 4.97
CA TRP A 75 8.03 4.99 6.31
C TRP A 75 7.49 6.42 6.30
N LYS A 76 8.12 7.36 5.58
CA LYS A 76 7.64 8.75 5.51
C LYS A 76 6.26 8.85 4.83
N LEU A 77 6.05 8.07 3.77
CA LEU A 77 4.78 8.03 3.04
C LEU A 77 3.67 7.46 3.92
N PHE A 78 3.98 6.48 4.78
CA PHE A 78 2.98 5.69 5.49
C PHE A 78 2.82 5.94 7.01
N LYS A 79 3.61 6.85 7.62
CA LYS A 79 3.62 7.05 9.09
C LYS A 79 2.42 7.83 9.66
N SER A 80 1.85 8.80 8.95
CA SER A 80 0.90 9.77 9.58
C SER A 80 -0.30 10.14 8.72
N ALA A 81 -0.10 10.88 7.61
CA ALA A 81 -1.20 11.33 6.74
C ALA A 81 -1.57 10.33 5.63
N GLY A 82 -0.66 9.39 5.34
CA GLY A 82 -0.90 8.28 4.43
C GLY A 82 -1.05 6.99 5.20
N SER A 83 -2.21 6.68 5.76
CA SER A 83 -2.41 5.31 6.28
C SER A 83 -2.06 4.31 5.17
N LEU A 84 -1.20 3.33 5.45
CA LEU A 84 -1.09 2.16 4.59
C LEU A 84 -2.45 1.46 4.65
N GLU A 85 -3.15 1.38 3.53
CA GLU A 85 -4.44 0.68 3.46
C GLU A 85 -4.19 -0.78 3.11
N MET A 86 -5.14 -1.65 3.44
CA MET A 86 -4.99 -3.10 3.26
C MET A 86 -4.70 -3.45 1.80
N ASP A 87 -5.50 -2.95 0.85
CA ASP A 87 -5.32 -3.21 -0.59
C ASP A 87 -3.93 -2.76 -1.08
N HIS A 88 -3.42 -1.65 -0.56
CA HIS A 88 -2.07 -1.16 -0.87
C HIS A 88 -1.00 -2.10 -0.32
N LEU A 89 -1.17 -2.61 0.91
CA LEU A 89 -0.26 -3.59 1.48
C LEU A 89 -0.28 -4.90 0.67
N CYS A 90 -1.47 -5.43 0.36
CA CYS A 90 -1.61 -6.66 -0.42
C CYS A 90 -0.94 -6.53 -1.80
N ALA A 91 -1.18 -5.43 -2.51
CA ALA A 91 -0.56 -5.17 -3.81
C ALA A 91 0.97 -5.11 -3.71
N ILE A 92 1.51 -4.41 -2.70
CA ILE A 92 2.97 -4.32 -2.50
C ILE A 92 3.56 -5.68 -2.13
N VAL A 93 2.93 -6.45 -1.24
CA VAL A 93 3.42 -7.79 -0.84
C VAL A 93 3.41 -8.74 -2.03
N LYS A 94 2.31 -8.80 -2.79
CA LYS A 94 2.20 -9.62 -4.01
C LYS A 94 3.27 -9.24 -5.03
N ALA A 95 3.54 -7.94 -5.21
CA ALA A 95 4.59 -7.46 -6.12
C ALA A 95 6.02 -7.80 -5.63
N LEU A 96 6.31 -7.58 -4.34
CA LEU A 96 7.61 -7.90 -3.74
C LEU A 96 7.89 -9.40 -3.86
N SER A 97 6.89 -10.22 -3.51
CA SER A 97 6.94 -11.67 -3.62
C SER A 97 7.14 -12.12 -5.06
N ALA A 98 6.38 -11.61 -6.02
CA ALA A 98 6.49 -12.07 -7.41
C ALA A 98 7.78 -11.62 -8.11
N HIS A 99 8.26 -10.39 -7.86
CA HIS A 99 9.25 -9.75 -8.74
C HIS A 99 10.51 -9.24 -8.02
N CYS A 100 10.40 -8.77 -6.77
CA CYS A 100 11.49 -8.00 -6.16
C CYS A 100 12.52 -8.84 -5.39
N VAL A 101 12.15 -10.02 -4.88
CA VAL A 101 13.11 -10.86 -4.13
C VAL A 101 14.25 -11.31 -5.04
N SER A 102 13.94 -11.83 -6.23
CA SER A 102 14.93 -12.32 -7.20
C SER A 102 15.78 -11.19 -7.80
N ALA A 103 15.24 -9.97 -7.88
CA ALA A 103 15.94 -8.80 -8.39
C ALA A 103 16.82 -8.09 -7.34
N GLY A 104 16.50 -8.26 -6.05
CA GLY A 104 17.22 -7.59 -4.96
C GLY A 104 16.64 -7.87 -3.58
N ALA A 105 17.01 -9.02 -3.00
CA ALA A 105 16.58 -9.46 -1.67
C ALA A 105 16.86 -8.42 -0.57
N ALA A 106 18.07 -7.86 -0.52
CA ALA A 106 18.45 -6.83 0.47
C ALA A 106 17.58 -5.57 0.42
N ARG A 107 17.13 -5.19 -0.79
CA ARG A 107 16.20 -4.06 -0.95
C ARG A 107 14.82 -4.44 -0.45
N THR A 108 14.35 -5.65 -0.78
CA THR A 108 13.05 -6.16 -0.34
C THR A 108 12.94 -6.18 1.18
N VAL A 109 13.96 -6.69 1.88
CA VAL A 109 14.04 -6.63 3.36
C VAL A 109 13.93 -5.19 3.87
N LYS A 110 14.69 -4.25 3.28
CA LYS A 110 14.63 -2.84 3.67
C LYS A 110 13.23 -2.24 3.47
N VAL A 111 12.58 -2.50 2.35
CA VAL A 111 11.21 -2.01 2.09
C VAL A 111 10.25 -2.57 3.12
N LEU A 112 10.28 -3.88 3.36
CA LEU A 112 9.43 -4.54 4.35
C LEU A 112 9.66 -3.97 5.76
N ARG A 113 10.91 -3.75 6.16
CA ARG A 113 11.27 -3.12 7.43
C ARG A 113 10.64 -1.73 7.59
N TYR A 114 10.60 -0.92 6.53
CA TYR A 114 9.99 0.42 6.60
C TYR A 114 8.47 0.39 6.54
N LEU A 115 7.88 -0.57 5.83
CA LEU A 115 6.43 -0.83 5.86
C LEU A 115 5.97 -1.29 7.25
N ALA A 116 6.73 -2.18 7.89
CA ALA A 116 6.49 -2.67 9.25
C ALA A 116 6.50 -1.57 10.32
N LYS A 117 7.09 -0.40 10.03
CA LYS A 117 7.04 0.78 10.91
C LYS A 117 5.77 1.62 10.76
N SER A 118 4.90 1.29 9.82
CA SER A 118 3.59 1.93 9.66
C SER A 118 2.66 1.52 10.80
N SER A 119 1.92 2.47 11.36
CA SER A 119 1.00 2.23 12.49
C SER A 119 -0.09 1.20 12.18
N ARG A 120 -0.42 1.02 10.89
CA ARG A 120 -1.45 0.10 10.42
C ARG A 120 -0.91 -1.20 9.84
N PHE A 121 0.40 -1.41 9.85
CA PHE A 121 0.98 -2.62 9.28
C PHE A 121 0.45 -3.87 9.98
N ALA A 122 0.58 -3.95 11.32
CA ALA A 122 0.11 -5.11 12.09
C ALA A 122 -1.38 -5.38 11.90
N LEU A 123 -2.21 -4.32 11.95
CA LEU A 123 -3.65 -4.44 11.73
C LEU A 123 -3.97 -4.96 10.33
N ASN A 124 -3.31 -4.43 9.30
CA ASN A 124 -3.56 -4.86 7.93
C ASN A 124 -3.08 -6.30 7.70
N ILE A 125 -1.92 -6.70 8.24
CA ILE A 125 -1.43 -8.08 8.15
C ILE A 125 -2.43 -9.06 8.75
N ALA A 126 -3.02 -8.74 9.90
CA ALA A 126 -4.04 -9.59 10.52
C ALA A 126 -5.35 -9.71 9.70
N MET A 127 -5.52 -8.89 8.67
CA MET A 127 -6.73 -8.82 7.83
C MET A 127 -6.47 -9.15 6.36
N VAL A 128 -5.24 -9.51 5.96
CA VAL A 128 -4.97 -9.85 4.57
C VAL A 128 -5.66 -11.14 4.17
N ASP A 129 -5.93 -11.28 2.87
CA ASP A 129 -6.46 -12.52 2.29
C ASP A 129 -5.41 -13.66 2.29
N ASP A 130 -5.89 -14.90 2.21
CA ASP A 130 -5.05 -16.10 2.18
C ASP A 130 -4.01 -16.05 1.05
N ASP A 131 -4.37 -15.55 -0.14
CA ASP A 131 -3.44 -15.39 -1.26
C ASP A 131 -2.27 -14.45 -0.90
N THR A 132 -2.53 -13.40 -0.13
CA THR A 132 -1.50 -12.45 0.34
C THR A 132 -0.66 -13.08 1.44
N THR A 133 -1.28 -13.86 2.33
CA THR A 133 -0.56 -14.63 3.36
C THR A 133 0.41 -15.62 2.71
N GLU A 134 -0.05 -16.41 1.74
CA GLU A 134 0.80 -17.33 0.98
C GLU A 134 1.92 -16.59 0.23
N ALA A 135 1.60 -15.44 -0.39
CA ALA A 135 2.60 -14.61 -1.04
C ALA A 135 3.66 -14.09 -0.05
N LEU A 136 3.26 -13.73 1.17
CA LEU A 136 4.14 -13.26 2.22
C LEU A 136 5.05 -14.38 2.75
N GLU A 137 4.50 -15.56 3.03
CA GLU A 137 5.27 -16.75 3.43
C GLU A 137 6.27 -17.17 2.36
N SER A 138 5.84 -17.23 1.10
CA SER A 138 6.69 -17.53 -0.06
C SER A 138 7.82 -16.50 -0.23
N MET A 139 7.55 -15.23 0.07
CA MET A 139 8.57 -14.18 0.07
C MET A 139 9.58 -14.40 1.19
N PHE A 140 9.14 -14.67 2.42
CA PHE A 140 10.02 -14.92 3.56
C PHE A 140 10.91 -16.14 3.34
N LYS A 141 10.36 -17.26 2.87
CA LYS A 141 11.15 -18.48 2.57
C LYS A 141 12.27 -18.22 1.56
N ARG A 142 12.01 -17.38 0.56
CA ARG A 142 13.05 -16.98 -0.41
C ARG A 142 14.07 -16.02 0.20
N LEU A 143 13.65 -15.09 1.05
CA LEU A 143 14.58 -14.22 1.79
C LEU A 143 15.48 -15.00 2.74
N GLU A 144 14.95 -16.00 3.45
CA GLU A 144 15.72 -16.95 4.27
C GLU A 144 16.76 -17.69 3.41
N THR A 145 16.34 -18.22 2.26
CA THR A 145 17.24 -18.89 1.32
C THR A 145 18.37 -17.97 0.82
N GLU A 146 18.08 -16.69 0.55
CA GLU A 146 19.10 -15.72 0.15
C GLU A 146 20.01 -15.30 1.32
N ALA A 147 19.48 -15.28 2.55
CA ALA A 147 20.28 -15.06 3.76
C ALA A 147 21.27 -16.21 4.00
N ASP A 148 20.83 -17.46 3.81
CA ASP A 148 21.67 -18.67 3.93
C ASP A 148 22.80 -18.70 2.91
N LYS A 149 22.57 -18.12 1.71
CA LYS A 149 23.59 -17.94 0.68
C LYS A 149 24.59 -16.82 1.01
N GLY A 150 24.39 -16.07 2.09
CA GLY A 150 25.25 -14.96 2.50
C GLY A 150 25.14 -13.72 1.63
N VAL A 151 23.95 -13.45 1.05
CA VAL A 151 23.74 -12.25 0.24
C VAL A 151 23.90 -10.99 1.10
N GLU A 152 24.79 -10.10 0.67
CA GLU A 152 25.10 -8.87 1.41
C GLU A 152 23.85 -8.01 1.63
N GLY A 153 23.57 -7.68 2.89
CA GLY A 153 22.44 -6.85 3.29
C GLY A 153 21.11 -7.58 3.48
N VAL A 154 21.12 -8.92 3.43
CA VAL A 154 20.04 -9.78 3.93
C VAL A 154 20.54 -10.43 5.23
N ASP A 155 19.94 -10.06 6.35
CA ASP A 155 20.27 -10.62 7.67
C ASP A 155 19.18 -11.62 8.08
N ALA A 156 19.54 -12.89 8.26
CA ALA A 156 18.61 -13.95 8.64
C ALA A 156 17.88 -13.62 9.95
N VAL A 157 18.58 -13.05 10.94
CA VAL A 157 18.01 -12.66 12.24
C VAL A 157 16.96 -11.57 12.04
N GLU A 158 17.21 -10.65 11.11
CA GLU A 158 16.24 -9.61 10.78
C GLU A 158 15.02 -10.16 10.07
N VAL A 159 15.22 -11.06 9.09
CA VAL A 159 14.14 -11.69 8.33
C VAL A 159 13.22 -12.46 9.29
N GLU A 160 13.79 -13.27 10.19
CA GLU A 160 13.08 -14.01 11.23
C GLU A 160 12.35 -13.06 12.20
N ALA A 161 13.03 -12.01 12.69
CA ALA A 161 12.41 -11.05 13.60
C ALA A 161 11.23 -10.26 12.98
N ILE A 162 11.23 -10.03 11.66
CA ILE A 162 10.07 -9.43 10.98
C ILE A 162 8.97 -10.48 10.83
N LYS A 163 9.31 -11.72 10.48
CA LYS A 163 8.36 -12.83 10.33
C LYS A 163 7.60 -13.08 11.64
N ASP A 164 8.30 -13.41 12.73
CA ASP A 164 7.72 -13.75 14.04
C ASP A 164 6.84 -12.64 14.63
N ARG A 165 7.10 -11.40 14.24
CA ARG A 165 6.36 -10.25 14.75
C ARG A 165 4.98 -10.12 14.10
N TYR A 166 4.80 -10.65 12.90
CA TYR A 166 3.63 -10.36 12.07
C TYR A 166 2.97 -11.60 11.46
N LEU A 167 3.62 -12.76 11.52
CA LEU A 167 3.12 -14.07 11.09
C LEU A 167 3.25 -15.06 12.25
#